data_AF-A0A917AX18-F1
#
_entry.id   AF-A0A917AX18-F1
#
_cell.length_a   1.000
_cell.length_b   1.000
_cell.length_c   1.000
_cell.angle_alpha   90.00
_cell.angle_beta   90.00
_cell.angle_gamma   90.00
#
_symmetry.space_group_name_H-M   'P 1'
#
loop_
_entity.id
_entity.type
_entity.pdbx_description
1 polymer ?
#
loop_
_entity_poly.entity_id
_entity_poly.type
_entity_poly.pdbx_seq_one_letter_code
_entity_poly.pdbx_strand_id
1 'polypeptide(L)'
;MSMLISEIEWIEKSSVVDELRQREEHIIIHPMIQGLEAEVIKMCIEEDSFVLKVWNKHSKPDVCFQYQLLKSLVERGIAVSKPFKLWSRWWMDAS
;
A
#
# COMPACT_ATOMS: atom_id res chain seq x y z
N MET A 1 15.80 -3.24 -2.79
CA MET A 1 15.44 -2.80 -1.43
C MET A 1 14.61 -3.92 -0.81
N SER A 2 15.07 -4.53 0.28
CA SER A 2 14.23 -5.42 1.09
C SER A 2 13.44 -4.52 2.04
N MET A 3 12.15 -4.31 1.78
CA MET A 3 11.28 -3.61 2.70
C MET A 3 10.55 -4.67 3.52
N LEU A 4 10.70 -4.63 4.85
CA LEU A 4 9.91 -5.46 5.73
C LEU A 4 8.64 -4.70 6.11
N ILE A 5 7.48 -5.33 5.91
CA ILE A 5 6.18 -4.85 6.41
C ILE A 5 6.21 -4.70 7.92
N SER A 6 7.02 -5.50 8.62
CA SER A 6 7.23 -5.39 10.06
C SER A 6 7.96 -4.12 10.49
N GLU A 7 8.73 -3.47 9.63
CA GLU A 7 9.46 -2.21 9.92
C GLU A 7 8.60 -0.95 9.75
N ILE A 8 7.41 -1.07 9.14
CA ILE A 8 6.52 0.06 8.90
C ILE A 8 5.73 0.36 10.19
N GLU A 9 5.87 1.59 10.71
CA GLU A 9 5.02 2.09 11.81
C GLU A 9 3.65 2.51 11.26
N TRP A 10 2.69 1.59 11.30
CA TRP A 10 1.30 1.83 10.88
C TRP A 10 0.52 2.58 11.97
N ILE A 11 -0.10 3.72 11.62
CA ILE A 11 -1.03 4.49 12.47
C ILE A 11 -2.45 3.92 12.37
N GLU A 12 -2.89 3.64 11.15
CA GLU A 12 -4.17 2.99 10.86
C GLU A 12 -3.87 1.79 9.97
N LYS A 13 -4.37 0.61 10.37
CA LYS A 13 -4.16 -0.64 9.65
C LYS A 13 -5.46 -1.44 9.53
N SER A 14 -5.70 -2.02 8.36
CA SER A 14 -6.69 -3.08 8.18
C SER A 14 -6.13 -4.44 8.59
N SER A 15 -6.99 -5.41 8.88
CA SER A 15 -6.61 -6.79 9.23
C SER A 15 -5.61 -7.43 8.26
N VAL A 16 -5.68 -7.05 6.98
CA VAL A 16 -4.75 -7.53 5.94
C VAL A 16 -3.28 -7.28 6.26
N VAL A 17 -2.95 -6.20 6.99
CA VAL A 17 -1.55 -5.91 7.35
C VAL A 17 -1.07 -6.87 8.44
N ASP A 18 -1.95 -7.27 9.35
CA ASP A 18 -1.60 -8.26 10.36
C ASP A 18 -1.40 -9.64 9.73
N GLU A 19 -2.20 -10.00 8.74
CA GLU A 19 -2.02 -11.21 7.93
C GLU A 19 -0.69 -11.19 7.16
N LEU A 20 -0.36 -10.06 6.50
CA LEU A 20 0.91 -9.87 5.80
C LEU A 20 2.11 -9.95 6.74
N ARG A 21 2.02 -9.41 7.96
CA ARG A 21 3.11 -9.50 8.96
C ARG A 21 3.32 -10.92 9.46
N GLN A 22 2.25 -11.67 9.71
CA GLN A 22 2.35 -13.06 10.21
C GLN A 22 3.00 -14.00 9.20
N ARG A 23 2.90 -13.68 7.91
CA ARG A 23 3.38 -14.50 6.80
C ARG A 23 4.49 -13.81 6.00
N GLU A 24 5.18 -12.84 6.61
CA GLU A 24 6.16 -11.99 5.95
C GLU A 24 7.28 -12.79 5.24
N GLU A 25 7.71 -13.89 5.84
CA GLU A 25 8.73 -14.80 5.26
C GLU A 25 8.28 -15.50 3.97
N HIS A 26 6.98 -15.57 3.72
CA HIS A 26 6.39 -16.16 2.52
C HIS A 26 6.02 -15.13 1.45
N ILE A 27 6.26 -13.84 1.70
CA ILE A 27 5.96 -12.78 0.73
C ILE A 27 7.03 -12.78 -0.36
N ILE A 28 6.59 -12.99 -1.60
CA ILE A 28 7.44 -12.81 -2.78
C ILE A 28 7.28 -11.38 -3.28
N ILE A 29 8.39 -10.64 -3.31
CA ILE A 29 8.44 -9.26 -3.77
C ILE A 29 8.82 -9.21 -5.25
N HIS A 30 7.97 -8.59 -6.06
CA HIS A 30 8.27 -8.28 -7.46
C HIS A 30 8.42 -6.76 -7.64
N PRO A 31 9.54 -6.30 -8.23
CA PRO A 31 9.67 -4.90 -8.60
C PRO A 31 8.64 -4.56 -9.68
N MET A 32 8.02 -3.40 -9.58
CA MET A 32 7.14 -2.85 -10.62
C MET A 32 7.81 -1.65 -11.30
N ILE A 33 7.34 -1.33 -12.50
CA ILE A 33 7.68 -0.05 -13.13
C ILE A 33 7.10 1.05 -12.23
N GLN A 34 7.99 1.83 -11.63
CA GLN A 34 7.66 2.92 -10.74
C GLN A 34 7.68 4.27 -11.47
N GLY A 35 6.76 5.15 -11.10
CA GLY A 35 6.76 6.55 -11.55
C GLY A 35 7.60 7.42 -10.63
N LEU A 36 7.66 8.72 -10.92
CA LEU A 36 8.37 9.70 -10.08
C LEU A 36 7.65 9.95 -8.74
N GLU A 37 6.35 9.68 -8.68
CA GLU A 37 5.50 10.05 -7.55
C GLU A 37 5.51 9.02 -6.42
N ALA A 38 5.78 7.76 -6.73
CA ALA A 38 5.78 6.66 -5.78
C ALA A 38 6.64 5.49 -6.25
N GLU A 39 7.32 4.87 -5.30
CA GLU A 39 7.85 3.53 -5.47
C GLU A 39 6.69 2.54 -5.38
N VAL A 40 6.65 1.60 -6.31
CA VAL A 40 5.56 0.62 -6.42
C VAL A 40 6.15 -0.78 -6.35
N ILE A 41 5.63 -1.56 -5.41
CA ILE A 41 6.08 -2.91 -5.17
C ILE A 41 4.87 -3.84 -5.23
N LYS A 42 4.98 -4.95 -5.97
CA LYS A 42 4.00 -6.03 -5.91
C LYS A 42 4.44 -7.06 -4.89
N MET A 43 3.55 -7.41 -3.99
CA MET A 43 3.73 -8.47 -3.01
C MET A 43 2.78 -9.60 -3.37
N CYS A 44 3.30 -10.82 -3.51
CA CYS A 44 2.52 -12.02 -3.74
C CYS A 44 2.61 -12.91 -2.50
N ILE A 45 1.47 -13.41 -2.04
CA ILE A 45 1.39 -14.34 -0.91
C ILE A 45 0.33 -15.39 -1.21
N GLU A 46 0.76 -16.66 -1.31
CA GLU A 46 -0.12 -17.77 -1.74
C GLU A 46 -0.87 -17.41 -3.04
N GLU A 47 -2.20 -17.28 -2.98
CA GLU A 47 -3.08 -16.96 -4.11
C GLU A 47 -3.37 -15.46 -4.25
N ASP A 48 -3.00 -14.66 -3.26
CA ASP A 48 -3.29 -13.23 -3.20
C ASP A 48 -2.12 -12.39 -3.72
N SER A 49 -2.46 -11.21 -4.25
CA SER A 49 -1.45 -10.22 -4.62
C SER A 49 -1.87 -8.82 -4.20
N PHE A 50 -0.88 -8.08 -3.71
CA PHE A 50 -1.03 -6.74 -3.18
C PHE A 50 -0.06 -5.80 -3.90
N VAL A 51 -0.45 -4.53 -3.99
CA VAL A 51 0.42 -3.46 -4.48
C VAL A 51 0.65 -2.50 -3.34
N LEU A 52 1.90 -2.40 -2.88
CA LEU A 52 2.34 -1.39 -1.94
C LEU A 52 2.86 -0.18 -2.72
N LYS A 53 2.31 1.00 -2.40
CA LYS A 53 2.80 2.27 -2.93
C LYS A 53 3.44 3.06 -1.80
N VAL A 54 4.74 3.31 -1.93
CA VAL A 54 5.49 4.21 -1.05
C VAL A 54 5.63 5.53 -1.78
N TRP A 55 4.80 6.50 -1.41
CA TRP A 55 4.75 7.77 -2.11
C TRP A 55 5.90 8.71 -1.71
N ASN A 56 6.44 9.44 -2.68
CA ASN A 56 7.46 10.45 -2.44
C ASN A 56 6.79 11.73 -1.90
N LYS A 57 7.15 12.15 -0.68
CA LYS A 57 6.61 13.40 -0.10
C LYS A 57 6.78 14.63 -1.00
N HIS A 58 7.85 14.70 -1.80
CA HIS A 58 8.12 15.83 -2.69
C HIS A 58 7.10 15.94 -3.83
N SER A 59 6.43 14.85 -4.22
CA SER A 59 5.38 14.87 -5.25
C SER A 59 4.05 15.42 -4.71
N LYS A 60 3.95 15.70 -3.40
CA LYS A 60 2.73 16.20 -2.71
C LYS A 60 1.49 15.37 -3.08
N PRO A 61 1.53 14.04 -2.85
CA PRO A 61 0.47 13.16 -3.29
C PRO A 61 -0.79 13.38 -2.46
N ASP A 62 -1.94 13.43 -3.13
CA ASP A 62 -3.24 13.36 -2.45
C ASP A 62 -3.67 11.90 -2.28
N VAL A 63 -3.06 11.23 -1.30
CA VAL A 63 -3.31 9.82 -0.99
C VAL A 63 -4.77 9.61 -0.56
N CYS A 64 -5.37 10.61 0.10
CA CYS A 64 -6.77 10.56 0.51
C CYS A 64 -7.70 10.54 -0.70
N PHE A 65 -7.47 11.44 -1.67
CA PHE A 65 -8.22 11.46 -2.93
C PHE A 65 -8.11 10.12 -3.67
N GLN A 66 -6.91 9.57 -3.82
CA GLN A 66 -6.74 8.27 -4.49
C GLN A 66 -7.49 7.14 -3.77
N TYR A 67 -7.42 7.10 -2.44
CA TYR A 67 -8.16 6.13 -1.64
C TYR A 67 -9.68 6.25 -1.87
N GLN A 68 -10.23 7.46 -1.78
CA GLN A 68 -11.67 7.70 -1.94
C GLN A 68 -12.15 7.39 -3.37
N LEU A 69 -11.32 7.71 -4.37
CA LEU A 69 -11.61 7.38 -5.77
C LEU A 69 -11.70 5.87 -5.97
N LEU A 70 -10.68 5.12 -5.54
CA LEU A 70 -10.68 3.66 -5.65
C LEU A 70 -11.85 3.03 -4.90
N LYS A 71 -12.17 3.53 -3.70
CA LYS A 71 -13.31 3.06 -2.90
C LYS A 71 -14.63 3.25 -3.66
N SER A 72 -14.83 4.44 -4.22
CA SER A 72 -16.03 4.78 -4.99
C SER A 72 -16.17 3.93 -6.27
N LEU A 73 -15.06 3.61 -6.94
CA LEU A 73 -15.05 2.74 -8.12
C LEU A 73 -15.41 1.29 -7.76
N VAL A 74 -14.85 0.77 -6.66
CA VAL A 74 -15.20 -0.57 -6.14
C VAL A 74 -16.68 -0.64 -5.76
N GLU A 75 -17.20 0.36 -5.05
CA GLU A 75 -18.62 0.44 -4.65
C GLU A 75 -19.56 0.49 -5.86
N ARG A 76 -19.08 0.98 -7.00
CA ARG A 76 -19.79 0.98 -8.29
C ARG A 76 -19.64 -0.31 -9.10
N GLY A 77 -18.95 -1.32 -8.56
CA GLY A 77 -18.68 -2.59 -9.24
C GLY A 77 -17.66 -2.49 -10.39
N ILE A 78 -16.89 -1.39 -10.46
CA ILE A 78 -15.85 -1.22 -11.46
C ILE A 78 -14.62 -2.01 -11.00
N ALA A 79 -14.09 -2.84 -11.91
CA ALA A 79 -12.91 -3.66 -11.64
C ALA A 79 -11.65 -2.79 -11.50
N VAL A 80 -11.31 -2.47 -10.25
CA VAL A 80 -10.07 -1.80 -9.85
C VAL A 80 -9.48 -2.50 -8.62
N SER A 81 -8.25 -2.16 -8.26
CA SER A 81 -7.65 -2.62 -7.01
C SER A 81 -8.48 -2.15 -5.81
N LYS A 82 -8.83 -3.09 -4.92
CA LYS A 82 -9.49 -2.77 -3.65
C LYS A 82 -8.53 -1.97 -2.76
N PRO A 83 -8.88 -0.74 -2.36
CA PRO A 83 -7.99 0.05 -1.52
C PRO A 83 -8.09 -0.39 -0.06
N PHE A 84 -6.94 -0.46 0.61
CA PHE A 84 -6.85 -0.67 2.05
C PHE A 84 -6.44 0.65 2.72
N LYS A 85 -7.10 1.01 3.84
CA LYS A 85 -6.72 2.19 4.62
C LYS A 85 -5.50 1.88 5.44
N LEU A 86 -4.33 2.26 4.93
CA LEU A 86 -3.07 2.05 5.61
C LEU A 86 -2.31 3.38 5.65
N TRP A 87 -2.02 3.87 6.85
CA TRP A 87 -1.27 5.11 7.06
C TRP A 87 -0.04 4.79 7.90
N SER A 88 1.14 5.30 7.53
CA SER A 88 2.34 5.19 8.36
C SER A 88 2.71 6.55 8.98
N ARG A 89 3.38 6.53 10.14
CA ARG A 89 3.70 7.74 10.92
C ARG A 89 4.43 8.83 10.16
N TRP A 90 5.27 8.42 9.22
CA TRP A 90 5.98 9.28 8.27
C TRP A 90 5.08 10.25 7.50
N TRP A 91 3.77 9.98 7.38
CA TRP A 91 2.80 10.85 6.72
C TRP A 91 2.16 11.90 7.64
N MET A 92 2.03 11.64 8.96
CA MET A 92 1.41 12.62 9.88
C MET A 92 2.37 13.75 10.26
N ASP A 93 3.67 13.46 10.41
CA ASP A 93 4.67 14.48 10.75
C ASP A 93 5.00 15.42 9.59
N ALA A 94 4.32 15.25 8.45
CA ALA A 94 4.50 15.99 7.21
C ALA A 94 3.38 17.01 6.92
N SER A 95 2.34 17.04 7.76
CA SER A 95 1.13 17.87 7.60
C SER A 95 1.16 19.11 8.49
#